data_AF-A0A2S9FIW4-F1
#
_entry.id   AF-A0A2S9FIW4-F1
#
_cell.length_a   1.000
_cell.length_b   1.000
_cell.length_c   1.000
_cell.angle_alpha   90.00
_cell.angle_beta   90.00
_cell.angle_gamma   90.00
#
_symmetry.space_group_name_H-M   'P 1'
#
loop_
_entity.id
_entity.type
_entity.pdbx_description
1 polymer ?
#
loop_
_entity_poly.entity_id
_entity_poly.type
_entity_poly.pdbx_seq_one_letter_code
_entity_poly.pdbx_strand_id
1 'polypeptide(L)'
;MSQGTSHDAGFSALTGDVFSGHRPSGAGDLSVETHGIAPIAEEHRYGSPARLFTVWFAPQVNMTGVFTGTLAIVLGLGFWLGLLAMVIGTVLGSLVVGYLSTWGPRTGAGQLPNARMAFGGTVVVPAALQWLSSIAWDALVVLFGGEALAALLGIPFWSAVLIVLGVQGVVGFFGY
;
A
#
# COMPACT_ATOMS: atom_id res chain seq x y z
N MET A 1 39.69 53.60 4.42
CA MET A 1 38.22 53.61 4.51
C MET A 1 37.64 53.14 3.18
N SER A 2 37.14 51.92 3.13
CA SER A 2 36.13 51.44 2.18
C SER A 2 35.76 50.03 2.61
N GLN A 3 34.75 49.92 3.48
CA GLN A 3 34.12 48.65 3.83
C GLN A 3 33.29 48.21 2.63
N GLY A 4 33.72 47.15 1.95
CA GLY A 4 32.88 46.41 1.02
C GLY A 4 32.02 45.43 1.83
N THR A 5 30.77 45.79 2.05
CA THR A 5 29.75 44.93 2.65
C THR A 5 29.50 43.73 1.73
N SER A 6 30.03 42.57 2.11
CA SER A 6 29.60 41.29 1.56
C SER A 6 28.12 41.10 1.92
N HIS A 7 27.26 41.14 0.90
CA HIS A 7 25.87 40.75 1.02
C HIS A 7 25.84 39.26 1.42
N ASP A 8 25.48 38.99 2.67
CA ASP A 8 25.05 37.68 3.12
C ASP A 8 23.79 37.30 2.32
N ALA A 9 23.98 36.47 1.29
CA ALA A 9 22.88 35.83 0.58
C ALA A 9 22.20 34.88 1.56
N GLY A 10 21.09 35.34 2.14
CA GLY A 10 20.30 34.59 3.09
C GLY A 10 19.93 33.22 2.53
N PHE A 11 20.33 32.18 3.26
CA PHE A 11 19.77 30.85 3.11
C PHE A 11 18.25 30.93 3.34
N SER A 12 17.48 30.88 2.25
CA SER A 12 16.04 30.86 2.31
C SER A 12 15.59 29.44 2.62
N ALA A 13 14.98 29.23 3.78
CA ALA A 13 14.36 27.96 4.16
C ALA A 13 13.24 27.50 3.19
N LEU A 14 12.81 28.38 2.28
CA LEU A 14 11.83 28.10 1.23
C LEU A 14 12.47 27.53 -0.06
N THR A 15 13.80 27.45 -0.13
CA THR A 15 14.55 27.06 -1.35
C THR A 15 15.62 25.99 -1.09
N GLY A 16 15.76 25.54 0.15
CA GLY A 16 16.62 24.39 0.47
C GLY A 16 15.96 23.09 0.00
N ASP A 17 16.76 22.17 -0.54
CA ASP A 17 16.29 20.81 -0.78
C ASP A 17 15.69 20.25 0.52
N VAL A 18 14.39 19.97 0.47
CA VAL A 18 13.57 19.54 1.62
C VAL A 18 14.06 18.18 2.17
N PHE A 19 14.94 17.51 1.44
CA PHE A 19 15.44 16.20 1.77
C PHE A 19 16.89 15.99 1.30
N SER A 20 17.77 15.59 2.21
CA SER A 20 19.19 15.30 1.95
C SER A 20 19.54 13.82 2.04
N GLY A 21 18.54 12.93 2.11
CA GLY A 21 18.76 11.49 2.23
C GLY A 21 18.81 10.78 0.88
N HIS A 22 18.96 9.46 0.93
CA HIS A 22 19.11 8.66 -0.28
C HIS A 22 17.74 8.16 -0.77
N ARG A 23 17.53 8.20 -2.09
CA ARG A 23 16.35 7.64 -2.77
C ARG A 23 16.81 6.65 -3.84
N PRO A 24 16.15 5.48 -3.96
CA PRO A 24 16.48 4.56 -5.03
C PRO A 24 16.17 5.18 -6.40
N SER A 25 17.15 5.22 -7.30
CA SER A 25 17.04 5.97 -8.57
C SER A 25 16.47 5.16 -9.74
N GLY A 26 16.09 3.91 -9.52
CA GLY A 26 15.60 3.00 -10.55
C GLY A 26 14.93 1.76 -9.98
N ALA A 27 14.70 0.73 -10.79
CA ALA A 27 14.39 -0.63 -10.34
C ALA A 27 15.69 -1.46 -10.36
N GLY A 28 16.08 -2.06 -9.23
CA GLY A 28 17.38 -2.74 -9.01
C GLY A 28 18.37 -2.06 -8.05
N ASP A 29 18.07 -0.87 -7.55
CA ASP A 29 18.76 -0.14 -6.49
C ASP A 29 18.34 -0.63 -5.09
N LEU A 30 19.23 -1.39 -4.43
CA LEU A 30 19.01 -2.00 -3.11
C LEU A 30 19.38 -1.07 -1.95
N SER A 31 19.51 0.23 -2.21
CA SER A 31 19.85 1.20 -1.18
C SER A 31 18.69 1.49 -0.24
N VAL A 32 19.00 1.67 1.05
CA VAL A 32 17.98 1.95 2.07
C VAL A 32 17.43 3.36 1.88
N GLU A 33 16.18 3.47 1.42
CA GLU A 33 15.50 4.74 1.24
C GLU A 33 15.34 5.46 2.59
N THR A 34 15.90 6.67 2.69
CA THR A 34 15.86 7.46 3.94
C THR A 34 14.71 8.47 3.95
N HIS A 35 13.87 8.48 2.90
CA HIS A 35 12.83 9.51 2.68
C HIS A 35 11.65 9.43 3.65
N GLY A 36 11.40 8.26 4.23
CA GLY A 36 10.46 8.07 5.32
C GLY A 36 9.06 8.60 5.00
N ILE A 37 8.54 9.48 5.85
CA ILE A 37 7.16 10.03 5.79
C ILE A 37 7.12 11.42 5.09
N ALA A 38 8.28 11.93 4.63
CA ALA A 38 8.36 13.27 4.07
C ALA A 38 7.52 13.41 2.78
N PRO A 39 6.91 14.59 2.52
CA PRO A 39 6.12 14.80 1.32
C PRO A 39 6.95 14.67 0.04
N ILE A 40 6.41 13.98 -0.96
CA ILE A 40 7.08 13.78 -2.25
C ILE A 40 6.85 15.01 -3.15
N ALA A 41 7.95 15.64 -3.56
CA ALA A 41 7.95 16.81 -4.47
C ALA A 41 7.31 16.48 -5.83
N GLU A 42 6.70 17.48 -6.48
CA GLU A 42 5.89 17.30 -7.69
C GLU A 42 6.66 16.68 -8.86
N GLU A 43 7.93 17.04 -9.00
CA GLU A 43 8.87 16.56 -10.02
C GLU A 43 9.21 15.06 -9.91
N HIS A 44 8.90 14.43 -8.77
CA HIS A 44 9.12 13.01 -8.53
C HIS A 44 7.83 12.18 -8.56
N ARG A 45 6.74 12.73 -9.08
CA ARG A 45 5.44 12.03 -9.19
C ARG A 45 5.27 11.38 -10.57
N TYR A 46 5.82 10.18 -10.73
CA TYR A 46 5.77 9.39 -11.97
C TYR A 46 4.67 8.31 -11.98
N GLY A 47 3.65 8.44 -11.13
CA GLY A 47 2.54 7.49 -11.06
C GLY A 47 1.59 7.60 -12.26
N SER A 48 1.57 6.60 -13.14
CA SER A 48 0.54 6.48 -14.19
C SER A 48 -0.66 5.67 -13.68
N PRO A 49 -1.90 5.99 -14.11
CA PRO A 49 -3.08 5.18 -13.77
C PRO A 49 -2.95 3.71 -14.15
N ALA A 50 -2.25 3.42 -15.25
CA ALA A 50 -1.98 2.04 -15.68
C ALA A 50 -1.08 1.29 -14.69
N ARG A 51 -0.07 1.96 -14.10
CA ARG A 51 0.78 1.37 -13.06
C ARG A 51 0.02 1.17 -11.75
N LEU A 52 -0.92 2.06 -11.43
CA LEU A 52 -1.83 1.86 -10.29
C LEU A 52 -2.74 0.66 -10.51
N PHE A 53 -3.30 0.49 -11.72
CA PHE A 53 -4.13 -0.66 -12.04
C PHE A 53 -3.39 -1.97 -11.81
N THR A 54 -2.14 -2.11 -12.26
CA THR A 54 -1.38 -3.37 -12.07
C THR A 54 -1.07 -3.64 -10.60
N VAL A 55 -0.72 -2.61 -9.83
CA VAL A 55 -0.46 -2.71 -8.37
C VAL A 55 -1.72 -3.14 -7.62
N TRP A 56 -2.89 -2.65 -8.01
CA TRP A 56 -4.16 -3.01 -7.37
C TRP A 56 -4.77 -4.30 -7.92
N PHE A 57 -4.54 -4.66 -9.17
CA PHE A 57 -5.10 -5.85 -9.80
C PHE A 57 -4.41 -7.13 -9.32
N ALA A 58 -3.07 -7.10 -9.22
CA ALA A 58 -2.28 -8.27 -8.82
C ALA A 58 -2.74 -8.93 -7.50
N PRO A 59 -2.95 -8.19 -6.39
CA PRO A 59 -3.40 -8.79 -5.14
C PRO A 59 -4.86 -9.27 -5.16
N GLN A 60 -5.68 -8.82 -6.13
CA GLN A 60 -7.10 -9.17 -6.20
C GLN A 60 -7.34 -10.54 -6.86
N VAL A 61 -6.37 -11.06 -7.62
CA VAL A 61 -6.40 -12.41 -8.17
C VAL A 61 -5.97 -13.40 -7.08
N ASN A 62 -6.82 -13.57 -6.06
CA ASN A 62 -6.57 -14.45 -4.94
C ASN A 62 -7.79 -15.33 -4.63
N MET A 63 -7.58 -16.32 -3.76
CA MET A 63 -8.64 -17.26 -3.38
C MET A 63 -9.79 -16.57 -2.61
N THR A 64 -9.53 -15.48 -1.89
CA THR A 64 -10.55 -14.68 -1.20
C THR A 64 -11.65 -14.18 -2.16
N GLY A 65 -11.25 -13.77 -3.37
CA GLY A 65 -12.19 -13.35 -4.40
C GLY A 65 -13.14 -14.48 -4.84
N VAL A 66 -12.60 -15.71 -4.98
CA VAL A 66 -13.39 -16.90 -5.31
C VAL A 66 -14.40 -17.21 -4.20
N PHE A 67 -13.95 -17.22 -2.94
CA PHE A 67 -14.84 -17.43 -1.78
C PHE A 67 -15.97 -16.41 -1.71
N THR A 68 -15.66 -15.14 -1.95
CA THR A 68 -16.65 -14.05 -1.96
C THR A 68 -17.67 -14.25 -3.08
N GLY A 69 -17.24 -14.70 -4.26
CA GLY A 69 -18.13 -15.06 -5.37
C GLY A 69 -19.04 -16.25 -5.05
N THR A 70 -18.50 -17.30 -4.43
CA THR A 70 -19.30 -18.46 -4.00
C THR A 70 -20.35 -18.06 -2.95
N LEU A 71 -20.03 -17.11 -2.07
CA LEU A 71 -20.96 -16.63 -1.05
C LEU A 71 -22.24 -16.05 -1.65
N ALA A 72 -22.17 -15.38 -2.80
CA ALA A 72 -23.36 -14.88 -3.48
C ALA A 72 -24.35 -16.02 -3.84
N ILE A 73 -23.84 -17.15 -4.29
CA ILE A 73 -24.64 -18.35 -4.61
C ILE A 73 -25.23 -18.96 -3.34
N VAL A 74 -24.42 -19.06 -2.27
CA VAL A 74 -24.86 -19.59 -0.96
C VAL A 74 -25.98 -18.72 -0.36
N LEU A 75 -25.94 -17.41 -0.57
CA LEU A 75 -26.98 -16.47 -0.16
C LEU A 75 -28.26 -16.55 -1.03
N GLY A 76 -28.32 -17.46 -2.00
CA GLY A 76 -29.48 -17.68 -2.85
C GLY A 76 -29.57 -16.78 -4.07
N LEU A 77 -28.53 -15.97 -4.36
CA LEU A 77 -28.46 -15.23 -5.63
C LEU A 77 -27.98 -16.19 -6.74
N GLY A 78 -28.73 -16.23 -7.84
CA GLY A 78 -28.25 -16.90 -9.07
C GLY A 78 -26.96 -16.25 -9.60
N PHE A 79 -26.19 -16.98 -10.41
CA PHE A 79 -24.88 -16.53 -10.92
C PHE A 79 -24.90 -15.09 -11.46
N TRP A 80 -25.85 -14.77 -12.32
CA TRP A 80 -25.95 -13.43 -12.94
C TRP A 80 -26.26 -12.33 -11.94
N LEU A 81 -27.14 -12.61 -10.97
CA LEU A 81 -27.51 -11.62 -9.95
C LEU A 81 -26.38 -11.42 -8.94
N GLY A 82 -25.68 -12.50 -8.58
CA GLY A 82 -24.47 -12.44 -7.76
C GLY A 82 -23.35 -11.67 -8.43
N LEU A 83 -23.09 -11.93 -9.72
CA LEU A 83 -22.12 -11.18 -10.52
C LEU A 83 -22.48 -9.69 -10.56
N LEU A 84 -23.72 -9.36 -10.83
CA LEU A 84 -24.18 -7.97 -10.90
C LEU A 84 -24.07 -7.27 -9.55
N ALA A 85 -24.45 -7.94 -8.45
CA ALA A 85 -24.28 -7.42 -7.10
C ALA A 85 -22.80 -7.16 -6.76
N MET A 86 -21.89 -8.08 -7.13
CA MET A 86 -20.45 -7.90 -6.93
C MET A 86 -19.89 -6.74 -7.76
N VAL A 87 -20.28 -6.61 -9.02
CA VAL A 87 -19.86 -5.50 -9.88
C VAL A 87 -20.33 -4.18 -9.30
N ILE A 88 -21.60 -4.07 -8.91
CA ILE A 88 -22.15 -2.86 -8.29
C ILE A 88 -21.42 -2.53 -6.99
N GLY A 89 -21.25 -3.50 -6.10
CA GLY A 89 -20.54 -3.31 -4.83
C GLY A 89 -19.10 -2.84 -5.04
N THR A 90 -18.40 -3.44 -6.01
CA THR A 90 -17.02 -3.06 -6.36
C THR A 90 -16.96 -1.65 -6.92
N VAL A 91 -17.86 -1.29 -7.84
CA VAL A 91 -17.92 0.05 -8.42
C VAL A 91 -18.20 1.07 -7.33
N LEU A 92 -19.24 0.88 -6.52
CA LEU A 92 -19.60 1.80 -5.44
C LEU A 92 -18.46 1.97 -4.42
N GLY A 93 -17.80 0.88 -4.01
CA GLY A 93 -16.64 0.94 -3.13
C GLY A 93 -15.45 1.67 -3.76
N SER A 94 -15.17 1.39 -5.04
CA SER A 94 -14.06 2.01 -5.77
C SER A 94 -14.23 3.52 -5.95
N LEU A 95 -15.45 4.04 -6.03
CA LEU A 95 -15.72 5.47 -6.12
C LEU A 95 -15.26 6.22 -4.87
N VAL A 96 -15.51 5.65 -3.68
CA VAL A 96 -15.09 6.23 -2.40
C VAL A 96 -13.56 6.24 -2.30
N VAL A 97 -12.93 5.10 -2.62
CA VAL A 97 -11.47 4.96 -2.64
C VAL A 97 -10.84 5.89 -3.67
N GLY A 98 -11.44 6.01 -4.85
CA GLY A 98 -10.99 6.90 -5.93
C GLY A 98 -11.05 8.37 -5.51
N TYR A 99 -12.15 8.78 -4.86
CA TYR A 99 -12.27 10.13 -4.31
C TYR A 99 -11.18 10.43 -3.27
N LEU A 100 -10.98 9.54 -2.29
CA LEU A 100 -9.94 9.68 -1.27
C LEU A 100 -8.53 9.66 -1.87
N SER A 101 -8.32 8.90 -2.95
CA SER A 101 -7.04 8.83 -3.66
C SER A 101 -6.67 10.17 -4.34
N THR A 102 -7.62 11.08 -4.57
CA THR A 102 -7.31 12.43 -5.08
C THR A 102 -6.63 13.34 -4.05
N TRP A 103 -6.71 13.00 -2.76
CA TRP A 103 -6.11 13.80 -1.69
C TRP A 103 -4.60 13.58 -1.58
N GLY A 104 -4.13 12.35 -1.86
CA GLY A 104 -2.70 11.99 -1.82
C GLY A 104 -1.82 12.82 -2.77
N PRO A 105 -2.18 12.98 -4.07
CA PRO A 105 -1.47 13.86 -4.99
C PRO A 105 -1.51 15.34 -4.60
N ARG A 106 -2.55 15.79 -3.88
CA ARG A 106 -2.66 17.19 -3.44
C ARG A 106 -1.80 17.50 -2.21
N THR A 107 -1.67 16.56 -1.28
CA THR A 107 -0.87 16.77 -0.06
C THR A 107 0.55 16.24 -0.17
N GLY A 108 0.83 15.37 -1.15
CA GLY A 108 2.12 14.69 -1.31
C GLY A 108 2.47 13.73 -0.17
N ALA A 109 1.53 13.50 0.76
CA ALA A 109 1.75 12.78 2.01
C ALA A 109 1.02 11.43 2.01
N GLY A 110 1.57 10.46 2.75
CA GLY A 110 0.97 9.14 2.91
C GLY A 110 -0.41 9.17 3.60
N GLN A 111 -1.14 8.06 3.52
CA GLN A 111 -2.49 7.94 4.09
C GLN A 111 -2.53 8.21 5.61
N LEU A 112 -1.52 7.75 6.35
CA LEU A 112 -1.40 7.96 7.81
C LEU A 112 -1.17 9.42 8.20
N PRO A 113 -0.20 10.15 7.61
CA PRO A 113 -0.07 11.60 7.80
C PRO A 113 -1.33 12.39 7.43
N ASN A 114 -1.98 12.04 6.30
CA ASN A 114 -3.23 12.68 5.90
C ASN A 114 -4.35 12.42 6.91
N ALA A 115 -4.43 11.22 7.49
CA ALA A 115 -5.40 10.88 8.52
C ALA A 115 -5.21 11.72 9.80
N ARG A 116 -3.99 12.20 10.09
CA ARG A 116 -3.75 13.14 11.21
C ARG A 116 -4.46 14.48 11.01
N MET A 117 -4.69 14.92 9.78
CA MET A 117 -5.40 16.18 9.52
C MET A 117 -6.89 16.07 9.90
N ALA A 118 -7.50 14.90 9.72
CA ALA A 118 -8.91 14.66 10.02
C ALA A 118 -9.16 14.22 11.48
N PHE A 119 -8.26 13.40 12.04
CA PHE A 119 -8.43 12.80 13.37
C PHE A 119 -7.52 13.41 14.45
N GLY A 120 -6.58 14.29 14.09
CA GLY A 120 -5.66 14.90 15.06
C GLY A 120 -4.89 13.84 15.85
N GLY A 121 -4.92 13.94 17.18
CA GLY A 121 -4.28 12.98 18.09
C GLY A 121 -4.93 11.60 18.15
N THR A 122 -6.20 11.45 17.74
CA THR A 122 -6.90 10.15 17.77
C THR A 122 -6.60 9.29 16.55
N VAL A 123 -5.74 9.74 15.63
CA VAL A 123 -5.23 8.98 14.47
C VAL A 123 -4.66 7.60 14.83
N VAL A 124 -4.23 7.41 16.08
CA VAL A 124 -3.75 6.12 16.59
C VAL A 124 -4.82 5.03 16.48
N VAL A 125 -6.10 5.39 16.64
CA VAL A 125 -7.22 4.43 16.54
C VAL A 125 -7.39 3.89 15.11
N PRO A 126 -7.60 4.72 14.07
CA PRO A 126 -7.67 4.22 12.69
C PRO A 126 -6.33 3.61 12.24
N ALA A 127 -5.19 4.10 12.73
CA ALA A 127 -3.90 3.47 12.46
C ALA A 127 -3.80 2.04 13.01
N ALA A 128 -4.25 1.82 14.25
CA ALA A 128 -4.28 0.50 14.86
C ALA A 128 -5.26 -0.43 14.13
N LEU A 129 -6.46 0.05 13.78
CA LEU A 129 -7.43 -0.72 13.01
C LEU A 129 -6.91 -1.09 11.63
N GLN A 130 -6.24 -0.16 10.94
CA GLN A 130 -5.60 -0.43 9.65
C GLN A 130 -4.50 -1.49 9.81
N TRP A 131 -3.68 -1.40 10.84
CA TRP A 131 -2.63 -2.39 11.11
C TRP A 131 -3.19 -3.79 11.38
N LEU A 132 -4.24 -3.89 12.20
CA LEU A 132 -4.95 -5.14 12.43
C LEU A 132 -5.57 -5.70 11.15
N SER A 133 -6.14 -4.83 10.32
CA SER A 133 -6.71 -5.22 9.03
C SER A 133 -5.64 -5.75 8.08
N SER A 134 -4.46 -5.13 8.07
CA SER A 134 -3.30 -5.60 7.29
C SER A 134 -2.80 -6.96 7.78
N ILE A 135 -2.76 -7.21 9.10
CA ILE A 135 -2.42 -8.54 9.65
C ILE A 135 -3.45 -9.58 9.26
N ALA A 136 -4.74 -9.26 9.36
CA ALA A 136 -5.81 -10.17 8.99
C ALA A 136 -5.73 -10.54 7.49
N TRP A 137 -5.45 -9.55 6.64
CA TRP A 137 -5.22 -9.78 5.22
C TRP A 137 -4.02 -10.69 4.97
N ASP A 138 -2.90 -10.42 5.64
CA ASP A 138 -1.68 -11.20 5.52
C ASP A 138 -1.89 -12.66 5.94
N ALA A 139 -2.58 -12.88 7.06
CA ALA A 139 -2.94 -14.20 7.55
C ALA A 139 -3.78 -15.00 6.54
N LEU A 140 -4.69 -14.35 5.80
CA LEU A 140 -5.47 -15.01 4.75
C LEU A 140 -4.58 -15.42 3.56
N VAL A 141 -3.66 -14.55 3.13
CA VAL A 141 -2.73 -14.86 2.04
C VAL A 141 -1.84 -16.05 2.42
N VAL A 142 -1.31 -16.06 3.64
CA VAL A 142 -0.50 -17.16 4.17
C VAL A 142 -1.31 -18.44 4.30
N LEU A 143 -2.57 -18.36 4.76
CA LEU A 143 -3.47 -19.51 4.88
C LEU A 143 -3.66 -20.19 3.51
N PHE A 144 -3.99 -19.40 2.48
CA PHE A 144 -4.18 -19.93 1.13
C PHE A 144 -2.88 -20.44 0.50
N GLY A 145 -1.77 -19.72 0.69
CA GLY A 145 -0.46 -20.15 0.22
C GLY A 145 0.00 -21.44 0.89
N GLY A 146 -0.23 -21.56 2.20
CA GLY A 146 0.09 -22.76 2.98
C GLY A 146 -0.74 -23.96 2.57
N GLU A 147 -2.04 -23.78 2.35
CA GLU A 147 -2.93 -24.85 1.86
C GLU A 147 -2.51 -25.32 0.46
N ALA A 148 -2.22 -24.39 -0.45
CA ALA A 148 -1.74 -24.71 -1.79
C ALA A 148 -0.41 -25.47 -1.77
N LEU A 149 0.52 -25.07 -0.92
CA LEU A 149 1.83 -25.71 -0.79
C LEU A 149 1.73 -27.09 -0.11
N ALA A 150 0.89 -27.23 0.90
CA ALA A 150 0.61 -28.52 1.55
C ALA A 150 0.04 -29.52 0.56
N ALA A 151 -0.94 -29.10 -0.25
CA ALA A 151 -1.54 -29.93 -1.29
C ALA A 151 -0.53 -30.31 -2.39
N LEU A 152 0.37 -29.40 -2.76
CA LEU A 152 1.37 -29.63 -3.81
C LEU A 152 2.46 -30.62 -3.38
N LEU A 153 2.97 -30.48 -2.14
CA LEU A 153 4.11 -31.25 -1.65
C LEU A 153 3.71 -32.47 -0.79
N GLY A 154 2.43 -32.61 -0.45
CA GLY A 154 1.95 -33.68 0.44
C GLY A 154 2.47 -33.55 1.88
N ILE A 155 2.83 -32.34 2.31
CA ILE A 155 3.36 -32.04 3.64
C ILE A 155 2.25 -31.59 4.59
N PRO A 156 2.40 -31.73 5.92
CA PRO A 156 1.38 -31.28 6.84
C PRO A 156 1.22 -29.75 6.81
N PHE A 157 -0.02 -29.28 6.89
CA PHE A 157 -0.40 -27.86 6.76
C PHE A 157 0.46 -26.90 7.58
N TRP A 158 0.72 -27.22 8.85
CA TRP A 158 1.54 -26.37 9.74
C TRP A 158 2.95 -26.15 9.19
N SER A 159 3.56 -27.16 8.57
CA SER A 159 4.90 -27.05 7.97
C SER A 159 4.89 -26.19 6.71
N ALA A 160 3.86 -26.32 5.87
CA ALA A 160 3.67 -25.49 4.69
C ALA A 160 3.49 -24.02 5.05
N VAL A 161 2.66 -23.72 6.06
CA VAL A 161 2.46 -22.37 6.58
C VAL A 161 3.76 -21.76 7.09
N LEU A 162 4.56 -22.51 7.86
CA LEU A 162 5.86 -22.03 8.34
C LEU A 162 6.83 -21.72 7.19
N ILE A 163 6.83 -22.54 6.13
CA ILE A 163 7.66 -22.29 4.94
C ILE A 163 7.20 -21.00 4.25
N VAL A 164 5.89 -20.83 4.03
CA VAL A 164 5.33 -19.63 3.39
C VAL A 164 5.65 -18.37 4.20
N LEU A 165 5.45 -18.41 5.52
CA LEU A 165 5.83 -17.31 6.42
C LEU A 165 7.33 -17.00 6.38
N GLY A 166 8.16 -18.03 6.37
CA GLY A 166 9.62 -17.88 6.28
C GLY A 166 10.04 -17.19 4.99
N VAL A 167 9.54 -17.67 3.85
CA VAL A 167 9.81 -17.07 2.53
C VAL A 167 9.29 -15.63 2.47
N GLN A 168 8.07 -15.39 2.95
CA GLN A 168 7.49 -14.05 3.01
C GLN A 168 8.31 -13.09 3.89
N GLY A 169 8.76 -13.55 5.06
CA GLY A 169 9.60 -12.77 5.96
C GLY A 169 10.95 -12.42 5.33
N VAL A 170 11.57 -13.36 4.60
CA VAL A 170 12.80 -13.13 3.83
C VAL A 170 12.55 -12.09 2.74
N VAL A 171 11.50 -12.25 1.93
CA VAL A 171 11.14 -11.29 0.89
C VAL A 171 10.83 -9.91 1.47
N GLY A 172 10.17 -9.85 2.63
CA GLY A 172 9.89 -8.60 3.33
C GLY A 172 11.16 -7.93 3.89
N PHE A 173 12.13 -8.72 4.37
CA PHE A 173 13.40 -8.20 4.87
C PHE A 173 14.29 -7.65 3.75
N PHE A 174 14.33 -8.33 2.60
CA PHE A 174 15.06 -7.90 1.41
C PHE A 174 14.22 -7.02 0.47
N GLY A 175 13.02 -6.61 0.91
CA GLY A 175 12.04 -5.91 0.09
C GLY A 175 12.57 -4.57 -0.43
N TYR A 176 12.40 -4.38 -1.74
CA TYR A 176 12.83 -3.26 -2.57
C TYR A 176 12.04 -1.98 -2.30
#